data_AF-A0A519KBT3-F1
#
_entry.id   AF-A0A519KBT3-F1
#
_cell.length_a   1.000
_cell.length_b   1.000
_cell.length_c   1.000
_cell.angle_alpha   90.00
_cell.angle_beta   90.00
_cell.angle_gamma   90.00
#
_symmetry.space_group_name_H-M   'P 1'
#
loop_
_entity.id
_entity.type
_entity.pdbx_description
1 polymer ?
#
loop_
_entity_poly.entity_id
_entity_poly.type
_entity_poly.pdbx_seq_one_letter_code
_entity_poly.pdbx_strand_id
1 'polypeptide(L)'
;MRMKNFLLLITYFWIASATAQTFHFHKDGSADFIVHNVARKKANSLYSAAEKWINMNLDGQDDVYRSRMPGRNLSFAGTLHHAFQKQNSSYDAAYIIELHFKDGKYRVRYLHQALLSGTKRATITIGEALAEKPSKDNHWTSPKMQYEAAVNKLLTSLHRTIAH
;
A
#
# COMPACT_ATOMS: atom_id res chain seq x y z
N MET A 1 -40.52 -29.21 -39.38
CA MET A 1 -40.04 -29.92 -38.16
C MET A 1 -39.24 -28.91 -37.35
N ARG A 2 -39.74 -28.50 -36.18
CA ARG A 2 -39.17 -27.46 -35.32
C ARG A 2 -38.08 -28.08 -34.44
N MET A 3 -36.82 -27.72 -34.62
CA MET A 3 -35.79 -27.95 -33.61
C MET A 3 -35.65 -26.69 -32.76
N LYS A 4 -36.46 -26.67 -31.69
CA LYS A 4 -36.07 -26.06 -30.42
C LYS A 4 -34.91 -26.89 -29.86
N ASN A 5 -33.96 -26.20 -29.21
CA ASN A 5 -32.89 -26.68 -28.31
C ASN A 5 -31.59 -25.95 -28.70
N PHE A 6 -30.73 -25.45 -27.82
CA PHE A 6 -30.68 -25.34 -26.37
C PHE A 6 -29.36 -24.60 -26.12
N LEU A 7 -29.37 -23.56 -25.29
CA LEU A 7 -28.31 -23.21 -24.35
C LEU A 7 -26.83 -23.18 -24.83
N LEU A 8 -26.23 -22.00 -24.84
CA LEU A 8 -24.82 -21.83 -24.44
C LEU A 8 -24.57 -20.40 -23.96
N LEU A 9 -25.13 -20.12 -22.78
CA LEU A 9 -24.83 -18.94 -21.96
C LEU A 9 -23.54 -19.23 -21.20
N ILE A 10 -22.38 -19.06 -21.85
CA ILE A 10 -21.08 -19.05 -21.17
C ILE A 10 -20.45 -17.67 -21.40
N THR A 11 -20.95 -16.67 -20.68
CA THR A 11 -20.16 -15.47 -20.42
C THR A 11 -19.57 -15.59 -19.03
N TYR A 12 -18.50 -16.40 -18.98
CA TYR A 12 -17.30 -16.19 -18.17
C TYR A 12 -17.51 -15.46 -16.83
N PHE A 13 -17.86 -16.25 -15.83
CA PHE A 13 -17.70 -15.91 -14.42
C PHE A 13 -16.19 -15.96 -14.06
N TRP A 14 -15.40 -14.99 -14.53
CA TRP A 14 -14.10 -14.72 -13.92
C TRP A 14 -14.33 -13.82 -12.70
N ILE A 15 -14.80 -14.42 -11.60
CA ILE A 15 -14.56 -13.82 -10.29
C ILE A 15 -13.09 -14.12 -9.98
N ALA A 16 -12.21 -13.25 -10.47
CA ALA A 16 -10.89 -13.12 -9.88
C ALA A 16 -11.11 -12.55 -8.48
N SER A 17 -11.18 -13.45 -7.50
CA SER A 17 -11.14 -13.08 -6.08
C SER A 17 -9.90 -12.22 -5.88
N ALA A 18 -10.11 -10.92 -5.69
CA ALA A 18 -9.05 -9.97 -5.36
C ALA A 18 -8.57 -10.28 -3.95
N THR A 19 -7.73 -11.31 -3.80
CA THR A 19 -6.91 -11.45 -2.60
C THR A 19 -6.02 -10.22 -2.55
N ALA A 20 -6.23 -9.36 -1.56
CA ALA A 20 -5.32 -8.27 -1.28
C ALA A 20 -3.92 -8.86 -1.14
N GLN A 21 -3.04 -8.62 -2.11
CA GLN A 21 -1.65 -9.07 -2.01
C GLN A 21 -1.05 -8.41 -0.78
N THR A 22 -0.54 -9.21 0.15
CA THR A 22 0.19 -8.71 1.32
C THR A 22 1.56 -8.23 0.88
N PHE A 23 1.92 -7.03 1.31
CA PHE A 23 3.22 -6.42 1.07
C PHE A 23 4.26 -7.10 1.97
N HIS A 24 5.38 -7.53 1.38
CA HIS A 24 6.51 -8.15 2.08
C HIS A 24 7.78 -7.38 1.80
N PHE A 25 8.59 -7.13 2.85
CA PHE A 25 9.85 -6.42 2.70
C PHE A 25 11.03 -7.37 2.48
N HIS A 26 11.86 -6.98 1.53
CA HIS A 26 13.19 -7.51 1.32
C HIS A 26 14.15 -6.93 2.39
N LYS A 27 15.27 -7.62 2.62
CA LYS A 27 16.24 -7.23 3.67
C LYS A 27 16.89 -5.86 3.43
N ASP A 28 16.88 -5.39 2.19
CA ASP A 28 17.41 -4.08 1.78
C ASP A 28 16.40 -2.93 1.98
N GLY A 29 15.20 -3.23 2.51
CA GLY A 29 14.14 -2.24 2.69
C GLY A 29 13.34 -1.94 1.42
N SER A 30 13.65 -2.61 0.31
CA SER A 30 12.81 -2.62 -0.88
C SER A 30 11.64 -3.58 -0.73
N ALA A 31 10.66 -3.44 -1.61
CA ALA A 31 9.54 -4.35 -1.67
C ALA A 31 8.88 -4.33 -3.05
N ASP A 32 8.20 -5.43 -3.35
CA ASP A 32 7.60 -5.66 -4.66
C ASP A 32 6.41 -4.72 -4.88
N PHE A 33 6.21 -4.30 -6.13
CA PHE A 33 5.00 -3.55 -6.47
C PHE A 33 3.79 -4.50 -6.50
N ILE A 34 2.64 -3.99 -6.14
CA ILE A 34 1.37 -4.72 -6.17
C ILE A 34 0.50 -4.17 -7.31
N VAL A 35 -0.17 -5.07 -8.03
CA VAL A 35 -1.16 -4.69 -9.05
C VAL A 35 -2.55 -5.06 -8.55
N HIS A 36 -3.40 -4.04 -8.39
CA HIS A 36 -4.79 -4.22 -8.01
C HIS A 36 -5.70 -4.11 -9.23
N ASN A 37 -6.57 -5.10 -9.42
CA ASN A 37 -7.62 -5.07 -10.43
C ASN A 37 -8.90 -4.50 -9.81
N VAL A 38 -9.43 -3.44 -10.41
CA VAL A 38 -10.68 -2.76 -10.01
C VAL A 38 -11.54 -2.64 -11.25
N ALA A 39 -12.18 -3.75 -11.61
CA ALA A 39 -12.91 -3.88 -12.87
C ALA A 39 -13.94 -2.76 -13.05
N ARG A 40 -14.15 -2.33 -14.30
CA ARG A 40 -15.15 -1.33 -14.72
C ARG A 40 -14.90 0.11 -14.23
N LYS A 41 -13.80 0.41 -13.54
CA LYS A 41 -13.39 1.80 -13.25
C LYS A 41 -12.44 2.35 -14.30
N LYS A 42 -12.62 3.63 -14.66
CA LYS A 42 -11.73 4.39 -15.55
C LYS A 42 -10.50 4.88 -14.80
N ALA A 43 -9.36 5.02 -15.49
CA ALA A 43 -8.11 5.47 -14.90
C ALA A 43 -8.26 6.81 -14.13
N ASN A 44 -9.00 7.77 -14.69
CA ASN A 44 -9.27 9.06 -14.02
C ASN A 44 -10.07 8.89 -12.72
N SER A 45 -11.04 7.98 -12.68
CA SER A 45 -11.82 7.71 -11.46
C SER A 45 -10.96 7.10 -10.37
N LEU A 46 -10.07 6.16 -10.73
CA LEU A 46 -9.09 5.58 -9.80
C LEU A 46 -8.13 6.64 -9.25
N TYR A 47 -7.63 7.52 -10.13
CA TYR A 47 -6.78 8.65 -9.76
C TYR A 47 -7.48 9.58 -8.76
N SER A 48 -8.70 10.04 -9.08
CA SER A 48 -9.44 10.96 -8.21
C SER A 48 -9.78 10.34 -6.84
N ALA A 49 -10.05 9.03 -6.80
CA ALA A 49 -10.27 8.33 -5.53
C ALA A 49 -8.99 8.26 -4.68
N ALA A 50 -7.83 8.03 -5.31
CA ALA A 50 -6.54 8.08 -4.61
C ALA A 50 -6.23 9.49 -4.08
N GLU A 51 -6.45 10.52 -4.89
CA GLU A 51 -6.26 11.92 -4.49
C GLU A 51 -7.18 12.31 -3.33
N LYS A 52 -8.44 11.88 -3.37
CA LYS A 52 -9.38 12.05 -2.25
C LYS A 52 -8.86 11.38 -0.98
N TRP A 53 -8.37 10.14 -1.08
CA TRP A 53 -7.81 9.45 0.07
C TRP A 53 -6.62 10.21 0.67
N ILE A 54 -5.71 10.72 -0.17
CA ILE A 54 -4.55 11.50 0.27
C ILE A 54 -5.02 12.74 1.03
N ASN A 55 -5.93 13.52 0.44
CA ASN A 55 -6.43 14.75 1.05
C ASN A 55 -7.14 14.49 2.39
N MET A 56 -7.78 13.33 2.56
CA MET A 56 -8.47 12.98 3.80
C MET A 56 -7.55 12.40 4.89
N ASN A 57 -6.43 11.77 4.52
CA ASN A 57 -5.61 11.00 5.46
C ASN A 57 -4.24 11.64 5.74
N LEU A 58 -3.76 12.53 4.87
CA LEU A 58 -2.44 13.17 4.96
C LEU A 58 -2.55 14.70 5.14
N ASP A 59 -3.66 15.14 5.75
CA ASP A 59 -4.14 16.51 5.92
C ASP A 59 -3.09 17.64 5.80
N GLY A 60 -3.37 18.61 4.91
CA GLY A 60 -2.89 20.00 5.07
C GLY A 60 -1.47 20.37 4.64
N GLN A 61 -0.69 19.54 3.93
CA GLN A 61 0.62 19.97 3.41
C GLN A 61 0.71 19.78 1.90
N ASP A 62 0.81 20.89 1.16
CA ASP A 62 1.10 20.90 -0.29
C ASP A 62 2.41 20.11 -0.61
N ASP A 63 3.30 19.97 0.38
CA ASP A 63 4.55 19.21 0.32
C ASP A 63 4.38 17.68 0.31
N VAL A 64 3.15 17.18 0.45
CA VAL A 64 2.82 15.75 0.38
C VAL A 64 2.98 15.22 -1.04
N TYR A 65 2.64 16.00 -2.07
CA TYR A 65 2.71 15.54 -3.44
C TYR A 65 4.13 15.64 -4.00
N ARG A 66 4.65 14.53 -4.54
CA ARG A 66 5.94 14.49 -5.25
C ARG A 66 5.79 14.57 -6.76
N SER A 67 4.69 14.03 -7.30
CA SER A 67 4.35 14.11 -8.71
C SER A 67 2.85 13.90 -8.92
N ARG A 68 2.26 14.67 -9.85
CA ARG A 68 0.85 14.55 -10.25
C ARG A 68 0.76 14.59 -11.78
N MET A 69 0.36 13.48 -12.40
CA MET A 69 -0.08 13.48 -13.79
C MET A 69 -1.50 12.90 -13.83
N PRO A 70 -2.53 13.76 -13.91
CA PRO A 70 -3.94 13.35 -13.84
C PRO A 70 -4.24 12.15 -14.72
N GLY A 71 -4.88 11.13 -14.14
CA GLY A 71 -5.28 9.91 -14.84
C GLY A 71 -4.16 8.92 -15.17
N ARG A 72 -2.89 9.25 -14.88
CA ARG A 72 -1.73 8.41 -15.24
C ARG A 72 -0.89 7.99 -14.05
N ASN A 73 -0.41 8.94 -13.27
CA ASN A 73 0.42 8.66 -12.10
C ASN A 73 0.14 9.64 -10.96
N LEU A 74 0.40 9.17 -9.75
CA LEU A 74 0.34 9.97 -8.54
C LEU A 74 1.43 9.48 -7.59
N SER A 75 2.27 10.39 -7.12
CA SER A 75 3.28 10.09 -6.10
C SER A 75 3.15 11.06 -4.93
N PHE A 76 3.19 10.52 -3.73
CA PHE A 76 3.08 11.29 -2.50
C PHE A 76 3.96 10.70 -1.40
N ALA A 77 4.36 11.56 -0.47
CA ALA A 77 5.12 11.21 0.72
C ALA A 77 4.24 11.27 1.98
N GLY A 78 4.62 10.50 2.99
CA GLY A 78 3.95 10.56 4.29
C GLY A 78 4.79 9.95 5.39
N THR A 79 4.23 9.96 6.60
CA THR A 79 4.85 9.35 7.78
C THR A 79 3.90 8.33 8.39
N LEU A 80 4.38 7.10 8.57
CA LEU A 80 3.72 6.08 9.38
C LEU A 80 4.12 6.32 10.83
N HIS A 81 3.21 6.84 11.63
CA HIS A 81 3.42 6.99 13.06
C HIS A 81 3.37 5.65 13.77
N HIS A 82 4.27 5.44 14.73
CA HIS A 82 4.40 4.22 15.51
C HIS A 82 4.50 2.95 14.65
N ALA A 83 5.33 3.03 13.59
CA ALA A 83 5.47 1.96 12.60
C ALA A 83 5.97 0.65 13.22
N PHE A 84 6.85 0.70 14.23
CA PHE A 84 7.21 -0.43 15.08
C PHE A 84 7.83 0.03 16.41
N GLN A 85 8.06 -0.91 17.32
CA GLN A 85 8.80 -0.71 18.56
C GLN A 85 10.06 -1.58 18.63
N LYS A 86 11.13 -1.01 19.17
CA LYS A 86 12.40 -1.71 19.46
C LYS A 86 13.03 -1.14 20.73
N GLN A 87 13.41 -2.02 21.67
CA GLN A 87 14.12 -1.66 22.92
C GLN A 87 13.49 -0.44 23.63
N ASN A 88 12.17 -0.50 23.87
CA ASN A 88 11.35 0.56 24.49
C ASN A 88 11.26 1.89 23.72
N SER A 89 11.79 1.95 22.49
CA SER A 89 11.66 3.09 21.59
C SER A 89 10.61 2.79 20.52
N SER A 90 9.77 3.77 20.22
CA SER A 90 8.84 3.72 19.09
C SER A 90 9.44 4.47 17.91
N TYR A 91 9.37 3.85 16.73
CA TYR A 91 9.91 4.41 15.50
C TYR A 91 8.78 4.71 14.53
N ASP A 92 8.84 5.90 13.94
CA ASP A 92 8.03 6.29 12.81
C ASP A 92 8.78 5.95 11.51
N ALA A 93 8.07 5.89 10.39
CA ALA A 93 8.68 5.65 9.09
C ALA A 93 8.18 6.63 8.04
N ALA A 94 9.10 7.44 7.50
CA ALA A 94 8.87 8.25 6.32
C ALA A 94 8.85 7.36 5.08
N TYR A 95 7.89 7.61 4.18
CA TYR A 95 7.68 6.80 2.99
C TYR A 95 7.30 7.63 1.77
N ILE A 96 7.43 7.01 0.59
CA ILE A 96 6.80 7.45 -0.66
C ILE A 96 5.92 6.32 -1.18
N ILE A 97 4.73 6.68 -1.67
CA ILE A 97 3.89 5.79 -2.45
C ILE A 97 3.83 6.31 -3.89
N GLU A 98 4.02 5.39 -4.85
CA GLU A 98 3.86 5.65 -6.27
C GLU A 98 2.69 4.83 -6.80
N LEU A 99 1.73 5.52 -7.43
CA LEU A 99 0.57 4.91 -8.07
C LEU A 99 0.63 5.13 -9.57
N HIS A 100 0.32 4.09 -10.33
CA HIS A 100 0.14 4.16 -11.78
C HIS A 100 -1.22 3.60 -12.16
N PHE A 101 -1.98 4.37 -12.93
CA PHE A 101 -3.37 4.05 -13.26
C PHE A 101 -3.52 3.61 -14.71
N LYS A 102 -4.38 2.61 -14.93
CA LYS A 102 -4.92 2.21 -16.23
C LYS A 102 -6.41 1.90 -16.05
N ASP A 103 -7.15 1.84 -17.14
CA ASP A 103 -8.54 1.38 -17.06
C ASP A 103 -8.61 -0.02 -16.43
N GLY A 104 -9.47 -0.17 -15.41
CA GLY A 104 -9.70 -1.42 -14.70
C GLY A 104 -8.62 -1.84 -13.70
N LYS A 105 -7.52 -1.11 -13.53
CA LYS A 105 -6.45 -1.50 -12.59
C LYS A 105 -5.50 -0.36 -12.21
N TYR A 106 -4.78 -0.54 -11.12
CA TYR A 106 -3.65 0.32 -10.77
C TYR A 106 -2.51 -0.48 -10.17
N ARG A 107 -1.29 0.05 -10.30
CA ARG A 107 -0.08 -0.46 -9.65
C ARG A 107 0.28 0.44 -8.49
N VAL A 108 0.63 -0.13 -7.35
CA VAL A 108 1.16 0.57 -6.19
C VAL A 108 2.57 0.09 -5.88
N ARG A 109 3.46 1.04 -5.58
CA ARG A 109 4.80 0.79 -5.07
C ARG A 109 4.98 1.60 -3.81
N TYR A 110 5.43 0.96 -2.74
CA TYR A 110 5.82 1.62 -1.50
C TYR A 110 7.34 1.65 -1.41
N LEU A 111 7.87 2.80 -1.02
CA LEU A 111 9.29 3.08 -0.89
C LEU A 111 9.56 3.60 0.51
N HIS A 112 10.33 2.84 1.29
CA HIS A 112 10.87 3.34 2.55
C HIS A 112 11.85 4.50 2.28
N GLN A 113 11.77 5.58 3.04
CA GLN A 113 12.70 6.71 2.95
C GLN A 113 13.64 6.77 4.15
N ALA A 114 13.06 6.81 5.36
CA ALA A 114 13.80 6.92 6.58
C ALA A 114 13.00 6.41 7.77
N LEU A 115 13.73 5.92 8.78
CA LEU A 115 13.22 5.75 10.12
C LEU A 115 13.36 7.06 10.89
N LEU A 116 12.36 7.38 11.71
CA LEU A 116 12.36 8.55 12.56
C LEU A 116 12.19 8.13 14.02
N SER A 117 12.89 8.82 14.92
CA SER A 117 12.73 8.72 16.37
C SER A 117 12.27 10.10 16.85
N GLY A 118 10.97 10.26 17.06
CA GLY A 118 10.35 11.58 17.16
C GLY A 118 10.46 12.33 15.82
N THR A 119 10.98 13.57 15.85
CA THR A 119 11.12 14.40 14.65
C THR A 119 12.45 14.24 13.91
N LYS A 120 13.38 13.44 14.43
CA LYS A 120 14.72 13.27 13.88
C LYS A 120 14.85 11.94 13.16
N ARG A 121 15.67 11.92 12.10
CA ARG A 121 16.09 10.69 11.43
C ARG A 121 16.82 9.79 12.44
N ALA A 122 16.39 8.54 12.55
CA ALA A 122 17.04 7.54 13.36
C ALA A 122 18.39 7.17 12.75
N THR A 123 19.36 6.82 13.60
CA THR A 123 20.69 6.37 13.18
C THR A 123 20.68 4.93 12.66
N ILE A 124 19.70 4.12 13.08
CA ILE A 124 19.53 2.74 12.62
C ILE A 124 18.93 2.70 11.22
N THR A 125 19.40 1.76 10.41
CA THR A 125 18.83 1.46 9.09
C THR A 125 17.59 0.58 9.22
N ILE A 126 16.76 0.56 8.17
CA ILE A 126 15.60 -0.34 8.11
C ILE A 126 16.05 -1.81 8.15
N GLY A 127 17.14 -2.18 7.47
CA GLY A 127 17.68 -3.54 7.50
C GLY A 127 18.06 -3.99 8.91
N GLU A 128 18.75 -3.13 9.67
CA GLU A 128 19.11 -3.39 11.08
C GLU A 128 17.88 -3.44 12.00
N ALA A 129 16.88 -2.59 11.75
CA ALA A 129 15.64 -2.58 12.52
C ALA A 129 14.83 -3.85 12.30
N LEU A 130 14.74 -4.32 11.05
CA LEU A 130 13.90 -5.47 10.67
C LEU A 130 14.61 -6.83 10.84
N ALA A 131 15.93 -6.86 11.04
CA ALA A 131 16.70 -8.08 11.26
C ALA A 131 16.52 -8.69 12.66
N GLU A 132 15.97 -7.94 13.61
CA GLU A 132 15.84 -8.38 15.00
C GLU A 132 14.78 -9.49 15.14
N LYS A 133 15.17 -10.59 15.79
CA LYS A 133 14.25 -11.68 16.14
C LYS A 133 13.30 -11.22 17.26
N PRO A 134 12.10 -11.81 17.38
CA PRO A 134 11.23 -11.54 18.53
C PRO A 134 12.00 -11.69 19.84
N SER A 135 11.87 -10.72 20.76
CA SER A 135 12.47 -10.88 22.09
C SER A 135 11.76 -12.02 22.82
N LYS A 136 12.47 -12.74 23.69
CA LYS A 136 11.90 -13.85 24.47
C LYS A 136 10.75 -13.42 25.39
N ASP A 137 10.67 -12.13 25.73
CA ASP A 137 9.68 -11.57 26.67
C ASP A 137 8.48 -10.94 25.95
N ASN A 138 8.63 -10.53 24.69
CA ASN A 138 7.55 -10.04 23.83
C ASN A 138 7.14 -11.13 22.82
N HIS A 139 6.31 -12.05 23.29
CA HIS A 139 6.04 -13.32 22.61
C HIS A 139 5.40 -13.28 21.20
N TRP A 140 5.04 -12.14 20.60
CA TRP A 140 4.11 -12.22 19.46
C TRP A 140 4.39 -11.39 18.20
N THR A 141 5.26 -10.38 18.18
CA THR A 141 5.57 -9.66 16.92
C THR A 141 6.98 -9.07 16.88
N SER A 142 7.78 -9.50 15.89
CA SER A 142 9.07 -8.85 15.61
C SER A 142 8.86 -7.43 15.07
N PRO A 143 9.87 -6.53 15.16
CA PRO A 143 9.81 -5.22 14.53
C PRO A 143 9.41 -5.29 13.04
N LYS A 144 9.89 -6.32 12.33
CA LYS A 144 9.49 -6.60 10.94
C LYS A 144 8.00 -6.83 10.80
N MET A 145 7.40 -7.68 11.62
CA MET A 145 5.97 -7.97 11.55
C MET A 145 5.13 -6.74 11.87
N GLN A 146 5.54 -5.93 12.86
CA GLN A 146 4.85 -4.70 13.20
C GLN A 146 4.89 -3.70 12.03
N TYR A 147 6.07 -3.52 11.44
CA TYR A 147 6.26 -2.63 10.30
C TYR A 147 5.45 -3.08 9.07
N GLU A 148 5.50 -4.37 8.73
CA GLU A 148 4.70 -4.96 7.65
C GLU A 148 3.19 -4.80 7.91
N ALA A 149 2.73 -5.00 9.15
CA ALA A 149 1.34 -4.79 9.51
C ALA A 149 0.90 -3.32 9.35
N ALA A 150 1.75 -2.38 9.77
CA ALA A 150 1.48 -0.94 9.62
C ALA A 150 1.38 -0.53 8.14
N VAL A 151 2.32 -0.98 7.31
CA VAL A 151 2.31 -0.71 5.86
C VAL A 151 1.10 -1.37 5.18
N ASN A 152 0.78 -2.62 5.51
CA ASN A 152 -0.38 -3.31 4.95
C ASN A 152 -1.70 -2.63 5.34
N LYS A 153 -1.82 -2.13 6.58
CA LYS A 153 -2.99 -1.34 7.03
C LYS A 153 -3.15 -0.06 6.21
N LEU A 154 -2.05 0.67 5.98
CA LEU A 154 -2.02 1.87 5.14
C LEU A 154 -2.49 1.55 3.70
N LEU A 155 -1.86 0.58 3.05
CA LEU A 155 -2.15 0.20 1.66
C LEU A 155 -3.57 -0.37 1.51
N THR A 156 -4.07 -1.09 2.51
CA THR A 156 -5.45 -1.59 2.53
C THR A 156 -6.47 -0.45 2.63
N SER A 157 -6.19 0.56 3.46
CA SER A 157 -7.05 1.75 3.56
C SER A 157 -7.13 2.48 2.22
N LEU A 158 -5.97 2.72 1.59
CA LEU A 158 -5.89 3.32 0.26
C LEU A 158 -6.64 2.50 -0.79
N HIS A 159 -6.41 1.18 -0.81
CA HIS A 159 -7.08 0.28 -1.75
C HIS A 159 -8.60 0.32 -1.60
N ARG A 160 -9.13 0.26 -0.37
CA ARG A 160 -10.58 0.31 -0.12
C ARG A 160 -11.19 1.59 -0.70
N THR A 161 -10.53 2.74 -0.53
CA THR A 161 -11.05 4.00 -1.08
C THR A 161 -10.94 4.08 -2.60
N ILE A 162 -9.91 3.48 -3.23
CA ILE A 162 -9.81 3.43 -4.69
C ILE A 162 -10.84 2.45 -5.28
N ALA A 163 -11.04 1.31 -4.62
CA ALA A 163 -11.87 0.22 -5.11
C ALA A 163 -13.38 0.50 -5.01
N HIS A 164 -13.82 1.18 -3.96
CA HIS A 164 -15.22 1.59 -3.75
C HIS A 164 -15.49 2.96 -4.37
#